data_AF-A0ABD5Q2L9-F1
#
_entry.id   AF-A0ABD5Q2L9-F1
#
_cell.length_a   1.000
_cell.length_b   1.000
_cell.length_c   1.000
_cell.angle_alpha   90.00
_cell.angle_beta   90.00
_cell.angle_gamma   90.00
#
_symmetry.space_group_name_H-M   'P 1'
#
loop_
_entity.id
_entity.type
_entity.pdbx_description
1 polymer ?
#
loop_
_entity_poly.entity_id
_entity_poly.type
_entity_poly.pdbx_seq_one_letter_code
_entity_poly.pdbx_strand_id
1 'polypeptide(L)'
;MSEPGVLESLPDRSMKRSEVEELGESDAVDWVAVLRTGNGPRRNMVNAWIIETSGTAHVLLYELDGWVSQGSFDPDGLTADEKLERGEDVLDF
;
A
#
# COMPACT_ATOMS: atom_id res chain seq x y z
N MET A 1 -4.37 -11.03 22.55
CA MET A 1 -5.31 -10.84 21.44
C MET A 1 -4.45 -10.37 20.29
N SER A 2 -4.35 -11.14 19.20
CA SER A 2 -3.63 -10.69 18.01
C SER A 2 -4.56 -9.74 17.27
N GLU A 3 -4.12 -8.50 17.09
CA GLU A 3 -4.81 -7.53 16.26
C GLU A 3 -4.84 -8.07 14.82
N PRO A 4 -5.96 -7.95 14.08
CA PRO A 4 -5.99 -8.31 12.68
C PRO A 4 -4.90 -7.52 11.96
N GLY A 5 -4.14 -8.18 11.07
CA GLY A 5 -3.08 -7.50 10.34
C GLY A 5 -3.66 -6.31 9.58
N VAL A 6 -2.88 -5.23 9.43
CA VAL A 6 -3.29 -4.02 8.70
C VAL A 6 -3.86 -4.39 7.32
N LEU A 7 -3.28 -5.41 6.67
CA LEU A 7 -3.70 -5.95 5.38
C LEU A 7 -5.11 -6.58 5.41
N GLU A 8 -5.48 -7.24 6.51
CA GLU A 8 -6.81 -7.86 6.67
C GLU A 8 -7.90 -6.82 6.99
N SER A 9 -7.49 -5.63 7.45
CA SER A 9 -8.39 -4.53 7.83
C SER A 9 -8.68 -3.57 6.69
N LEU A 10 -8.16 -3.84 5.48
CA LEU A 10 -8.36 -2.99 4.33
C LEU A 10 -9.82 -3.01 3.85
N PRO A 11 -10.37 -1.85 3.46
CA PRO A 11 -11.75 -1.77 3.02
C PRO A 11 -11.94 -2.46 1.66
N ASP A 12 -13.12 -3.01 1.37
CA ASP A 12 -13.47 -3.63 0.08
C ASP A 12 -13.66 -2.60 -1.07
N ARG A 13 -12.90 -1.51 -1.04
CA ARG A 13 -12.86 -0.46 -2.04
C ARG A 13 -11.49 0.18 -2.11
N SER A 14 -11.20 0.78 -3.25
CA SER A 14 -10.06 1.70 -3.39
C SER A 14 -10.22 2.88 -2.42
N MET A 15 -9.12 3.34 -1.87
CA MET A 15 -9.10 4.35 -0.81
C MET A 15 -8.80 5.73 -1.38
N LYS A 16 -9.28 6.78 -0.73
CA LYS A 16 -8.82 8.15 -0.99
C LYS A 16 -7.43 8.33 -0.40
N ARG A 17 -6.68 9.30 -0.92
CA ARG A 17 -5.35 9.65 -0.38
C ARG A 17 -5.37 9.91 1.13
N SER A 18 -6.35 10.65 1.62
CA SER A 18 -6.49 10.94 3.06
C SER A 18 -6.69 9.67 3.91
N GLU A 19 -7.38 8.66 3.39
CA GLU A 19 -7.58 7.40 4.11
C GLU A 19 -6.27 6.57 4.15
N VAL A 20 -5.41 6.70 3.14
CA VAL A 20 -4.07 6.11 3.13
C VAL A 20 -3.15 6.82 4.12
N GLU A 21 -3.27 8.15 4.23
CA GLU A 21 -2.54 8.92 5.24
C GLU A 21 -2.94 8.48 6.66
N GLU A 22 -4.24 8.31 6.93
CA GLU A 22 -4.74 7.79 8.21
C GLU A 22 -4.22 6.37 8.51
N LEU A 23 -4.06 5.52 7.49
CA LEU A 23 -3.50 4.17 7.65
C LEU A 23 -2.04 4.21 8.15
N GLY A 24 -1.27 5.20 7.69
CA GLY A 24 0.11 5.42 8.12
C GLY A 24 0.26 5.92 9.55
N GLU A 25 -0.84 6.36 10.18
CA GLU A 25 -0.87 6.76 11.59
C GLU A 25 -1.10 5.56 12.53
N SER A 26 -1.32 4.36 11.99
CA SER A 26 -1.51 3.12 12.76
C SER A 26 -0.18 2.65 13.37
N ASP A 27 -0.21 2.24 14.65
CA ASP A 27 0.95 1.70 15.37
C ASP A 27 1.53 0.42 14.74
N ALA A 28 0.71 -0.28 13.92
CA ALA A 28 1.10 -1.49 13.20
C ALA A 28 1.74 -1.20 11.82
N VAL A 29 1.81 0.06 11.39
CA VAL A 29 2.39 0.50 10.12
C VAL A 29 3.65 1.31 10.37
N ASP A 30 4.77 0.84 9.86
CA ASP A 30 6.05 1.55 9.94
C ASP A 30 6.10 2.69 8.91
N TRP A 31 5.52 2.46 7.72
CA TRP A 31 5.49 3.42 6.63
C TRP A 31 4.41 3.08 5.60
N VAL A 32 3.87 4.10 4.94
CA VAL A 32 2.90 3.93 3.85
C VAL A 32 3.17 4.93 2.73
N ALA A 33 3.00 4.51 1.48
CA ALA A 33 3.09 5.44 0.34
C ALA A 33 2.20 5.07 -0.83
N VAL A 34 1.78 6.11 -1.57
CA VAL A 34 0.97 5.99 -2.77
C VAL A 34 1.86 5.63 -3.97
N LEU A 35 1.51 4.55 -4.67
CA LEU A 35 2.17 4.14 -5.92
C LEU A 35 1.36 4.64 -7.12
N ARG A 36 0.11 4.19 -7.25
CA ARG A 36 -0.74 4.52 -8.40
C ARG A 36 -2.06 5.14 -7.97
N THR A 37 -2.36 6.30 -8.55
CA THR A 37 -3.67 6.96 -8.44
C THR A 37 -4.54 6.64 -9.65
N GLY A 38 -5.85 6.58 -9.44
CA GLY A 38 -6.82 6.24 -10.47
C GLY A 38 -6.81 7.24 -11.62
N ASN A 39 -6.53 6.77 -12.83
CA ASN A 39 -6.38 7.62 -14.03
C ASN A 39 -7.70 7.99 -14.74
N GLY A 40 -8.84 7.97 -14.04
CA GLY A 40 -10.19 8.14 -14.63
C GLY A 40 -11.12 9.04 -13.82
N PRO A 41 -12.47 8.91 -13.91
CA PRO A 41 -13.42 9.68 -13.08
C PRO A 41 -13.19 9.50 -11.58
N ARG A 42 -12.40 8.49 -11.20
CA ARG A 42 -11.86 8.26 -9.85
C ARG A 42 -10.54 8.99 -9.58
N ARG A 43 -10.33 10.18 -10.14
CA ARG A 43 -9.03 10.92 -10.18
C ARG A 43 -8.37 11.29 -8.84
N ASN A 44 -8.96 10.88 -7.71
CA ASN A 44 -8.45 11.10 -6.35
C ASN A 44 -8.40 9.81 -5.52
N MET A 45 -8.61 8.66 -6.16
CA MET A 45 -8.54 7.36 -5.51
C MET A 45 -7.15 6.77 -5.71
N VAL A 46 -6.59 6.23 -4.64
CA VAL A 46 -5.38 5.41 -4.66
C VAL A 46 -5.81 3.98 -4.95
N ASN A 47 -5.28 3.42 -6.03
CA ASN A 47 -5.53 2.05 -6.41
C ASN A 47 -4.34 1.16 -6.10
N ALA A 48 -3.14 1.72 -5.91
CA ALA A 48 -1.98 0.95 -5.48
C ALA A 48 -1.12 1.73 -4.48
N TRP A 49 -0.52 1.00 -3.54
CA TRP A 49 0.33 1.57 -2.49
C TRP A 49 1.39 0.57 -2.02
N ILE A 50 2.30 1.06 -1.20
CA ILE A 50 3.18 0.25 -0.34
C ILE A 50 2.73 0.43 1.11
N ILE A 51 2.57 -0.67 1.85
CA ILE A 51 2.48 -0.65 3.31
C ILE A 51 3.67 -1.43 3.86
N GLU A 52 4.48 -0.75 4.66
CA GLU A 52 5.57 -1.35 5.42
C GLU A 52 5.08 -1.70 6.82
N THR A 53 5.19 -2.98 7.16
CA THR A 53 4.85 -3.48 8.50
C THR A 53 5.88 -4.51 8.93
N SER A 54 6.36 -4.43 10.17
CA SER A 54 7.27 -5.42 10.75
C SER A 54 8.52 -5.68 9.89
N GLY A 55 9.05 -4.63 9.25
CA GLY A 55 10.23 -4.72 8.38
C GLY A 55 9.99 -5.39 7.02
N THR A 56 8.74 -5.47 6.55
CA THR A 56 8.41 -5.94 5.20
C THR A 56 7.54 -4.90 4.49
N ALA A 57 7.91 -4.52 3.27
CA ALA A 57 7.10 -3.66 2.41
C ALA A 57 6.20 -4.50 1.50
N HIS A 58 4.89 -4.34 1.65
CA HIS A 58 3.85 -5.01 0.86
C HIS A 58 3.31 -4.08 -0.21
N VAL A 59 3.33 -4.54 -1.46
CA VAL A 59 2.78 -3.82 -2.61
C VAL A 59 1.39 -4.35 -2.89
N LEU A 60 0.39 -3.48 -2.77
CA LEU A 60 -1.02 -3.86 -2.94
C LEU A 60 -1.64 -3.08 -4.10
N LEU A 61 -2.53 -3.77 -4.81
CA LEU A 61 -3.34 -3.23 -5.90
C LEU A 61 -4.81 -3.54 -5.61
N TYR A 62 -5.67 -2.54 -5.74
CA TYR A 62 -7.12 -2.73 -5.71
C TYR A 62 -7.64 -3.01 -7.11
N GLU A 63 -8.17 -4.22 -7.29
CA GLU A 63 -8.79 -4.70 -8.52
C GLU A 63 -10.28 -5.01 -8.30
N LEU A 64 -10.95 -5.62 -9.30
CA LEU A 64 -12.41 -5.82 -9.32
C LEU A 64 -12.96 -6.59 -8.12
N ASP A 65 -12.16 -7.48 -7.53
CA ASP A 65 -12.54 -8.39 -6.44
C ASP A 65 -11.89 -8.02 -5.08
N GLY A 66 -11.33 -6.81 -4.95
CA GLY A 66 -10.76 -6.31 -3.70
C GLY A 66 -9.27 -6.03 -3.76
N TRP A 67 -8.63 -5.99 -2.58
CA TRP A 67 -7.18 -5.79 -2.45
C TRP A 67 -6.42 -7.07 -2.75
N VAL A 68 -5.48 -6.96 -3.68
CA VAL A 68 -4.60 -8.05 -4.09
C VAL A 68 -3.17 -7.65 -3.76
N SER A 69 -2.45 -8.52 -3.04
CA SER A 69 -1.02 -8.37 -2.86
C SER A 69 -0.31 -8.76 -4.16
N GLN A 70 0.41 -7.82 -4.76
CA GLN A 70 1.22 -8.05 -5.96
C GLN A 70 2.59 -8.63 -5.62
N GLY A 71 3.10 -8.29 -4.43
CA GLY A 71 4.33 -8.84 -3.90
C GLY A 71 4.78 -8.13 -2.63
N SER A 72 5.94 -8.53 -2.14
CA SER A 72 6.59 -7.91 -1.01
C SER A 72 8.10 -7.87 -1.19
N PHE A 73 8.74 -6.89 -0.58
CA PHE A 73 10.20 -6.77 -0.57
C PHE A 73 10.71 -6.32 0.80
N ASP A 74 12.01 -6.56 1.02
CA ASP A 74 12.73 -6.09 2.19
C ASP A 74 13.08 -4.60 2.01
N PRO A 75 12.59 -3.70 2.90
CA PRO A 75 12.82 -2.27 2.80
C PRO A 75 14.07 -1.81 3.56
N ASP A 76 14.84 -2.72 4.19
CA ASP A 76 15.97 -2.36 5.04
C ASP A 76 17.07 -1.68 4.22
N GLY A 77 17.56 -0.55 4.73
CA GLY A 77 18.57 0.26 4.03
C GLY A 77 18.07 1.04 2.82
N LEU A 78 16.80 0.93 2.42
CA LEU A 78 16.23 1.70 1.31
C LEU A 78 15.69 3.07 1.77
N THR A 79 15.91 4.09 0.94
CA THR A 79 15.24 5.39 1.07
C THR A 79 13.78 5.32 0.60
N ALA A 80 12.97 6.33 0.95
CA ALA A 80 11.56 6.37 0.54
C ALA A 80 11.40 6.35 -1.00
N ASP A 81 12.26 7.05 -1.73
CA ASP A 81 12.26 7.05 -3.20
C ASP A 81 12.62 5.66 -3.76
N GLU A 82 13.64 4.99 -3.22
CA GLU A 82 14.01 3.64 -3.64
C GLU A 82 12.91 2.61 -3.34
N LYS A 83 12.19 2.76 -2.21
CA LYS A 83 11.02 1.93 -1.89
C LYS A 83 9.92 2.13 -2.93
N LEU A 84 9.66 3.37 -3.35
CA LEU A 84 8.68 3.68 -4.39
C LEU A 84 9.06 3.07 -5.74
N GLU A 85 10.31 3.24 -6.17
CA GLU A 85 10.83 2.63 -7.41
C GLU A 85 10.67 1.11 -7.38
N ARG A 86 11.03 0.48 -6.25
CA ARG A 86 10.88 -0.96 -6.06
C ARG A 86 9.42 -1.41 -6.09
N GLY A 87 8.51 -0.62 -5.52
CA GLY A 87 7.08 -0.88 -5.54
C GLY A 87 6.48 -0.78 -6.95
N GLU A 88 6.92 0.20 -7.75
CA GLU A 88 6.53 0.30 -9.16
C GLU A 88 7.04 -0.90 -9.97
N ASP A 89 8.29 -1.34 -9.74
CA ASP A 89 8.84 -2.56 -10.35
C ASP A 89 7.97 -3.79 -10.00
N VAL A 90 7.48 -3.91 -8.77
CA VAL A 90 6.59 -5.02 -8.38
C VAL A 90 5.21 -4.93 -9.05
N LEU A 91 4.71 -3.73 -9.32
CA LEU A 91 3.42 -3.50 -9.97
C LEU A 91 3.41 -3.71 -11.49
N ASP A 92 4.55 -3.55 -12.16
CA ASP A 92 4.66 -3.61 -13.63
C ASP A 92 4.93 -5.03 -14.17
N PHE A 93 5.00 -6.04 -13.31
CA PHE A 93 5.31 -7.44 -13.64
C PHE A 93 4.09 -8.31 -13.97
#